data_AF-A0A2A2M1C3-F1
#
_entry.id   AF-A0A2A2M1C3-F1
#
_cell.length_a   1.000
_cell.length_b   1.000
_cell.length_c   1.000
_cell.angle_alpha   90.00
_cell.angle_beta   90.00
_cell.angle_gamma   90.00
#
_symmetry.space_group_name_H-M   'P 1'
#
loop_
_entity.id
_entity.type
_entity.pdbx_description
1 polymer ?
#
loop_
_entity_poly.entity_id
_entity_poly.type
_entity_poly.pdbx_seq_one_letter_code
_entity_poly.pdbx_strand_id
1 'polypeptide(L)'
;MQELTETFDFQPISVEDIVFNYLPKKLDNSIESTPEVIDHLKRDGGILTIDWILAVISSKISASMHQRFVIDIVPSVTAIMRSDNYKQRDHDRTLESFEHRHPIAFALELRVLNEEELLRETTERKEQEKTGVTDSGNLLKGMDEADKGRLERRMDQSHRCQEPFLRYFQRTKRVITLTLPGPVTNAISTVSEMLTDFGFSSKGRQQRVIAFAQSDNEFVNMDLEFYKMRKIYLKDIVKSRSEGLVTKLETVYRVIEQTGNAGDNFAVILDVDADHSKPMVKRINFIEQHYEAYLDEFITDKNYDKKPKTRTRISVNIISSPNQHLLLFVQPFPQQLAQEIGVIFHAIPYSRASSVISRES
;
A
#
# COMPACT_ATOMS: atom_id res chain seq x y z
N MET A 1 2.78 -4.65 -8.30
CA MET A 1 3.92 -3.82 -7.82
C MET A 1 3.88 -2.42 -8.41
N GLN A 2 3.93 -2.26 -9.74
CA GLN A 2 3.92 -0.94 -10.41
C GLN A 2 2.81 0.00 -9.89
N GLU A 3 1.57 -0.46 -9.88
CA GLU A 3 0.43 0.31 -9.36
C GLU A 3 0.64 0.79 -7.91
N LEU A 4 1.27 -0.02 -7.06
CA LEU A 4 1.53 0.35 -5.67
C LEU A 4 2.56 1.48 -5.58
N THR A 5 3.55 1.47 -6.47
CA THR A 5 4.56 2.53 -6.57
C THR A 5 3.98 3.82 -7.13
N GLU A 6 3.20 3.72 -8.20
CA GLU A 6 2.60 4.88 -8.88
C GLU A 6 1.49 5.50 -8.03
N THR A 7 0.64 4.68 -7.44
CA THR A 7 -0.55 5.14 -6.71
C THR A 7 -0.27 5.38 -5.23
N PHE A 8 0.60 4.66 -4.53
CA PHE A 8 0.74 4.80 -3.05
C PHE A 8 2.15 5.19 -2.57
N ASP A 9 3.03 5.56 -3.50
CA ASP A 9 4.43 5.95 -3.22
C ASP A 9 5.29 4.89 -2.54
N PHE A 10 4.95 3.61 -2.73
CA PHE A 10 5.82 2.53 -2.28
C PHE A 10 7.08 2.44 -3.15
N GLN A 11 8.24 2.39 -2.50
CA GLN A 11 9.49 2.03 -3.14
C GLN A 11 9.54 0.52 -3.36
N PRO A 12 9.66 0.06 -4.62
CA PRO A 12 9.67 -1.35 -4.93
C PRO A 12 11.02 -1.98 -4.60
N ILE A 13 10.99 -3.17 -4.02
CA ILE A 13 12.17 -4.04 -3.87
C ILE A 13 11.77 -5.43 -4.34
N SER A 14 12.39 -5.93 -5.41
CA SER A 14 12.25 -7.32 -5.88
C SER A 14 13.50 -8.13 -5.54
N VAL A 15 13.30 -9.41 -5.21
CA VAL A 15 14.40 -10.37 -5.00
C VAL A 15 15.23 -10.57 -6.27
N GLU A 16 14.63 -10.56 -7.46
CA GLU A 16 15.33 -10.63 -8.74
C GLU A 16 16.27 -9.44 -8.92
N ASP A 17 15.79 -8.23 -8.65
CA ASP A 17 16.63 -7.03 -8.72
C ASP A 17 17.80 -7.10 -7.74
N ILE A 18 17.60 -7.66 -6.56
CA ILE A 18 18.67 -7.89 -5.60
C ILE A 18 19.68 -8.89 -6.15
N VAL A 19 19.20 -10.05 -6.62
CA VAL A 19 20.06 -11.11 -7.12
C VAL A 19 20.87 -10.63 -8.32
N PHE A 20 20.25 -10.06 -9.34
CA PHE A 20 20.96 -9.68 -10.55
C PHE A 20 21.87 -8.46 -10.39
N ASN A 21 21.57 -7.52 -9.49
CA ASN A 21 22.40 -6.32 -9.33
C ASN A 21 23.45 -6.43 -8.20
N TYR A 22 23.27 -7.33 -7.24
CA TYR A 22 24.14 -7.42 -6.04
C TYR A 22 24.85 -8.76 -5.91
N LEU A 23 24.33 -9.85 -6.46
CA LEU A 23 25.05 -11.13 -6.43
C LEU A 23 26.37 -11.07 -7.21
N PRO A 24 26.46 -10.44 -8.41
CA PRO A 24 27.74 -10.24 -9.08
C PRO A 24 28.81 -9.56 -8.21
N LYS A 25 28.39 -8.56 -7.42
CA LYS A 25 29.27 -7.82 -6.51
C LYS A 25 29.76 -8.65 -5.33
N LYS A 26 28.98 -9.66 -4.93
CA LYS A 26 29.36 -10.65 -3.91
C LYS A 26 30.36 -11.68 -4.46
N LEU A 27 30.33 -11.95 -5.77
CA LEU A 27 31.07 -13.03 -6.44
C LEU A 27 32.27 -12.56 -7.26
N ASP A 28 32.85 -11.41 -6.89
CA ASP A 28 34.11 -10.86 -7.42
C ASP A 28 34.02 -9.94 -8.66
N ASN A 29 32.86 -9.29 -8.92
CA ASN A 29 32.65 -8.28 -9.99
C ASN A 29 33.00 -8.71 -11.44
N SER A 30 33.50 -9.92 -11.67
CA SER A 30 33.82 -10.47 -12.99
C SER A 30 32.60 -11.01 -13.74
N ILE A 31 31.45 -11.04 -13.06
CA ILE A 31 30.17 -11.45 -13.63
C ILE A 31 29.49 -10.21 -14.19
N GLU A 32 29.37 -10.14 -15.51
CA GLU A 32 28.83 -8.96 -16.20
C GLU A 32 27.42 -9.22 -16.76
N SER A 33 26.95 -10.46 -16.78
CA SER A 33 25.71 -10.84 -17.46
C SER A 33 24.74 -11.69 -16.63
N THR A 34 23.44 -11.49 -16.86
CA THR A 34 22.36 -12.29 -16.24
C THR A 34 22.50 -13.80 -16.47
N PRO A 35 22.87 -14.30 -17.67
CA PRO A 35 23.11 -15.73 -17.90
C PRO A 35 24.21 -16.31 -17.01
N GLU A 36 25.31 -15.59 -16.79
CA GLU A 36 26.39 -16.03 -15.90
C GLU A 36 25.91 -16.13 -14.46
N VAL A 37 25.13 -15.16 -13.96
CA VAL A 37 24.49 -15.23 -12.63
C VAL A 37 23.64 -16.48 -12.50
N ILE A 38 22.82 -16.78 -13.51
CA ILE A 38 21.96 -17.96 -13.54
C ILE A 38 22.80 -19.25 -13.50
N ASP A 39 23.90 -19.31 -14.25
CA ASP A 39 24.76 -20.48 -14.28
C ASP A 39 25.51 -20.68 -12.96
N HIS A 40 25.90 -19.60 -12.28
CA HIS A 40 26.41 -19.67 -10.91
C HIS A 40 25.36 -20.22 -9.93
N LEU A 41 24.13 -19.72 -9.98
CA LEU A 41 23.02 -20.22 -9.14
C LEU A 41 22.71 -21.70 -9.37
N LYS A 42 22.91 -22.21 -10.60
CA LYS A 42 22.75 -23.65 -10.90
C LYS A 42 23.89 -24.50 -10.35
N ARG A 43 25.11 -23.96 -10.31
CA ARG A 43 26.32 -24.67 -9.86
C ARG A 43 26.45 -24.71 -8.35
N ASP A 44 26.02 -23.64 -7.67
CA ASP A 44 26.07 -23.50 -6.22
C ASP A 44 24.73 -23.00 -5.67
N GLY A 45 23.91 -23.94 -5.17
CA GLY A 45 22.63 -23.65 -4.52
C GLY A 45 22.76 -23.01 -3.14
N GLY A 46 23.96 -22.98 -2.54
CA GLY A 46 24.23 -22.40 -1.23
C GLY A 46 24.57 -20.90 -1.29
N ILE A 47 24.93 -20.39 -2.47
CA ILE A 47 25.44 -19.03 -2.70
C ILE A 47 24.44 -17.93 -2.33
N LEU A 48 23.16 -18.24 -2.46
CA LEU A 48 22.04 -17.36 -2.20
C LEU A 48 21.34 -17.80 -0.92
N THR A 49 21.36 -16.96 0.11
CA THR A 49 20.68 -17.19 1.40
C THR A 49 19.63 -16.12 1.64
N ILE A 50 18.55 -16.46 2.37
CA ILE A 50 17.53 -15.50 2.79
C ILE A 50 18.13 -14.41 3.70
N ASP A 51 19.07 -14.78 4.59
CA ASP A 51 19.82 -13.83 5.41
C ASP A 51 20.51 -12.75 4.58
N TRP A 52 21.17 -13.15 3.49
CA TRP A 52 21.86 -12.21 2.60
C TRP A 52 20.86 -11.32 1.85
N ILE A 53 19.76 -11.88 1.33
CA ILE A 53 18.71 -11.10 0.67
C ILE A 53 18.15 -10.05 1.62
N LEU A 54 17.75 -10.45 2.84
CA LEU A 54 17.21 -9.56 3.85
C LEU A 54 18.25 -8.53 4.34
N ALA A 55 19.54 -8.87 4.34
CA ALA A 55 20.60 -7.90 4.62
C ALA A 55 20.68 -6.81 3.52
N VAL A 56 20.61 -7.19 2.24
CA VAL A 56 20.59 -6.23 1.13
C VAL A 56 19.33 -5.36 1.17
N ILE A 57 18.16 -5.95 1.45
CA ILE A 57 16.90 -5.23 1.67
C ILE A 57 17.07 -4.23 2.81
N SER A 58 17.62 -4.67 3.95
CA SER A 58 17.86 -3.82 5.12
C SER A 58 18.75 -2.63 4.78
N SER A 59 19.81 -2.82 3.98
CA SER A 59 20.66 -1.72 3.52
C SER A 59 19.91 -0.73 2.64
N LYS A 60 19.04 -1.20 1.73
CA LYS A 60 18.19 -0.33 0.90
C LYS A 60 17.21 0.50 1.74
N ILE A 61 16.53 -0.14 2.70
CA ILE A 61 15.60 0.55 3.60
C ILE A 61 16.35 1.61 4.43
N SER A 62 17.52 1.26 4.97
CA SER A 62 18.30 2.18 5.83
C SER A 62 18.86 3.39 5.08
N ALA A 63 19.01 3.31 3.75
CA ALA A 63 19.49 4.42 2.92
C ALA A 63 18.40 5.47 2.63
N SER A 64 17.13 5.16 2.91
CA SER A 64 15.97 5.98 2.59
C SER A 64 15.20 6.29 3.87
N MET A 65 15.30 7.53 4.37
CA MET A 65 14.48 7.96 5.49
C MET A 65 13.04 8.26 5.03
N HIS A 66 12.06 7.86 5.84
CA HIS A 66 10.63 8.16 5.66
C HIS A 66 9.97 7.64 4.37
N GLN A 67 10.51 6.58 3.75
CA GLN A 67 9.89 5.92 2.61
C GLN A 67 9.16 4.64 3.02
N ARG A 68 8.08 4.32 2.31
CA ARG A 68 7.36 3.05 2.44
C ARG A 68 7.88 2.08 1.40
N PHE A 69 7.98 0.81 1.74
CA PHE A 69 8.52 -0.21 0.83
C PHE A 69 7.47 -1.28 0.54
N VAL A 70 7.43 -1.71 -0.71
CA VAL A 70 6.78 -2.96 -1.10
C VAL A 70 7.86 -3.95 -1.51
N ILE A 71 7.90 -5.10 -0.85
CA ILE A 71 8.93 -6.12 -1.07
C ILE A 71 8.26 -7.32 -1.74
N ASP A 72 8.67 -7.60 -2.98
CA ASP A 72 8.37 -8.86 -3.65
C ASP A 72 9.49 -9.85 -3.37
N ILE A 73 9.20 -10.71 -2.40
CA ILE A 73 10.12 -11.70 -1.85
C ILE A 73 9.90 -13.08 -2.48
N VAL A 74 8.99 -13.26 -3.44
CA VAL A 74 8.75 -14.58 -4.05
C VAL A 74 9.34 -14.60 -5.46
N PRO A 75 10.42 -15.37 -5.72
CA PRO A 75 11.09 -15.31 -7.00
C PRO A 75 10.26 -15.97 -8.10
N SER A 76 10.21 -15.31 -9.25
CA SER A 76 9.63 -15.78 -10.50
C SER A 76 10.65 -16.54 -11.37
N VAL A 77 11.95 -16.37 -11.12
CA VAL A 77 13.05 -16.99 -11.84
C VAL A 77 13.39 -18.36 -11.26
N THR A 78 13.27 -19.41 -12.08
CA THR A 78 13.47 -20.81 -11.68
C THR A 78 14.83 -21.09 -11.04
N ALA A 79 15.91 -20.44 -11.49
CA ALA A 79 17.23 -20.63 -10.90
C ALA A 79 17.28 -20.13 -9.44
N ILE A 80 16.58 -19.04 -9.13
CA ILE A 80 16.48 -18.47 -7.78
C ILE A 80 15.59 -19.36 -6.91
N MET A 81 14.41 -19.75 -7.39
CA MET A 81 13.51 -20.71 -6.72
C MET A 81 14.19 -22.03 -6.37
N ARG A 82 15.18 -22.44 -7.16
CA ARG A 82 15.89 -23.70 -6.97
C ARG A 82 17.03 -23.64 -5.94
N SER A 83 17.44 -22.45 -5.52
CA SER A 83 18.45 -22.28 -4.46
C SER A 83 18.04 -23.05 -3.19
N ASP A 84 18.99 -23.73 -2.57
CA ASP A 84 18.72 -24.63 -1.44
C ASP A 84 18.21 -23.86 -0.23
N ASN A 85 18.70 -22.64 -0.02
CA ASN A 85 18.27 -21.82 1.10
C ASN A 85 16.87 -21.20 0.89
N TYR A 86 16.44 -20.98 -0.35
CA TYR A 86 15.07 -20.48 -0.62
C TYR A 86 14.01 -21.54 -0.35
N LYS A 87 14.40 -22.82 -0.41
CA LYS A 87 13.53 -23.97 -0.15
C LYS A 87 13.51 -24.38 1.32
N GLN A 88 14.29 -23.72 2.18
CA GLN A 88 14.28 -24.06 3.61
C GLN A 88 12.87 -23.84 4.15
N ARG A 89 12.40 -24.80 4.95
CA ARG A 89 11.02 -24.81 5.47
C ARG A 89 10.77 -23.77 6.57
N ASP A 90 11.82 -23.10 7.02
CA ASP A 90 11.77 -22.19 8.16
C ASP A 90 12.71 -21.01 7.94
N HIS A 91 12.16 -19.80 8.05
CA HIS A 91 12.87 -18.53 7.99
C HIS A 91 12.59 -17.67 9.23
N ASP A 92 11.92 -18.21 10.26
CA ASP A 92 11.34 -17.45 11.37
C ASP A 92 12.39 -16.59 12.07
N ARG A 93 13.53 -17.18 12.46
CA ARG A 93 14.59 -16.46 13.18
C ARG A 93 15.12 -15.26 12.39
N THR A 94 15.29 -15.43 11.09
CA THR A 94 15.81 -14.37 10.22
C THR A 94 14.75 -13.28 10.02
N LEU A 95 13.50 -13.68 9.81
CA LEU A 95 12.37 -12.75 9.68
C LEU A 95 12.16 -11.95 10.97
N GLU A 96 12.23 -12.58 12.14
CA GLU A 96 12.15 -11.91 13.45
C GLU A 96 13.27 -10.87 13.63
N SER A 97 14.50 -11.24 13.29
CA SER A 97 15.66 -10.33 13.37
C SER A 97 15.57 -9.16 12.38
N PHE A 98 15.02 -9.41 11.19
CA PHE A 98 14.78 -8.37 10.20
C PHE A 98 13.66 -7.42 10.67
N GLU A 99 12.54 -7.96 11.12
CA GLU A 99 11.38 -7.20 11.55
C GLU A 99 11.65 -6.36 12.80
N HIS A 100 12.47 -6.86 13.73
CA HIS A 100 12.88 -6.09 14.89
C HIS A 100 13.57 -4.76 14.52
N ARG A 101 14.24 -4.72 13.36
CA ARG A 101 14.89 -3.51 12.82
C ARG A 101 13.96 -2.72 11.90
N HIS A 102 13.13 -3.41 11.12
CA HIS A 102 12.27 -2.84 10.09
C HIS A 102 10.84 -3.35 10.27
N PRO A 103 9.97 -2.61 11.00
CA PRO A 103 8.60 -3.05 11.24
C PRO A 103 7.85 -3.33 9.94
N ILE A 104 7.25 -4.52 9.85
CA ILE A 104 6.48 -4.95 8.68
C ILE A 104 4.99 -4.84 8.99
N ALA A 105 4.23 -4.13 8.15
CA ALA A 105 2.79 -3.95 8.37
C ALA A 105 2.02 -5.27 8.19
N PHE A 106 2.20 -5.94 7.05
CA PHE A 106 1.55 -7.20 6.71
C PHE A 106 2.19 -7.85 5.48
N ALA A 107 1.88 -9.13 5.26
CA ALA A 107 2.08 -9.81 3.99
C ALA A 107 0.77 -9.86 3.21
N LEU A 108 0.84 -9.53 1.91
CA LEU A 108 -0.29 -9.59 0.98
C LEU A 108 -0.18 -10.87 0.15
N GLU A 109 -1.13 -11.77 0.33
CA GLU A 109 -1.26 -12.99 -0.47
C GLU A 109 -2.35 -12.76 -1.53
N LEU A 110 -1.96 -12.79 -2.82
CA LEU A 110 -2.89 -12.77 -3.93
C LEU A 110 -3.17 -14.20 -4.37
N ARG A 111 -4.36 -14.71 -4.07
CA ARG A 111 -4.77 -16.07 -4.43
C ARG A 111 -5.72 -16.03 -5.60
N VAL A 112 -5.45 -16.79 -6.65
CA VAL A 112 -6.35 -16.88 -7.80
C VAL A 112 -7.27 -18.09 -7.61
N LEU A 113 -8.58 -17.90 -7.77
CA LEU A 113 -9.53 -19.01 -7.73
C LEU A 113 -9.39 -19.87 -8.97
N ASN A 114 -9.53 -21.19 -8.79
CA ASN A 114 -9.44 -22.18 -9.86
C ASN A 114 -8.18 -22.01 -10.72
N GLU A 115 -7.01 -21.91 -10.07
CA GLU A 115 -5.71 -21.90 -10.73
C GLU A 115 -5.58 -23.00 -11.81
N GLU A 116 -6.14 -24.18 -11.54
CA GLU A 116 -6.21 -25.31 -12.48
C GLU A 116 -7.05 -25.01 -13.75
N GLU A 117 -8.10 -24.20 -13.63
CA GLU A 117 -8.97 -23.82 -14.74
C GLU A 117 -8.30 -22.76 -15.62
N LEU A 118 -7.56 -21.82 -15.02
CA LEU A 118 -6.71 -20.88 -15.75
C LEU A 118 -5.56 -21.57 -16.50
N LEU A 119 -4.99 -22.62 -15.89
CA LEU A 119 -4.01 -23.48 -16.56
C LEU A 119 -4.61 -24.13 -17.81
N ARG A 120 -5.87 -24.58 -17.74
CA ARG A 120 -6.59 -25.17 -18.89
C ARG A 120 -6.92 -24.14 -19.96
N GLU A 121 -7.51 -22.99 -19.59
CA GLU A 121 -7.86 -21.93 -20.54
C GLU A 121 -6.65 -21.35 -21.28
N THR A 122 -5.51 -21.19 -20.60
CA THR A 122 -4.27 -20.68 -21.22
C THR A 122 -3.71 -21.66 -22.25
N THR A 123 -3.90 -22.96 -22.00
CA THR A 123 -3.49 -24.05 -22.89
C THR A 123 -4.42 -24.09 -24.11
N GLU A 124 -5.74 -24.05 -23.90
CA GLU A 124 -6.76 -24.07 -24.95
C GLU A 124 -6.70 -22.83 -25.87
N ARG A 125 -6.40 -21.63 -25.34
CA ARG A 125 -6.20 -20.41 -26.16
C ARG A 125 -4.97 -20.52 -27.07
N LYS A 126 -3.88 -21.13 -26.60
CA LYS A 126 -2.69 -21.38 -27.42
C LYS A 126 -2.93 -22.42 -28.51
N GLU A 127 -3.80 -23.40 -28.27
CA GLU A 127 -4.24 -24.35 -29.30
C GLU A 127 -5.05 -23.65 -30.40
N GLN A 128 -5.97 -22.75 -30.04
CA GLN A 128 -6.76 -21.98 -31.00
C GLN A 128 -5.91 -21.01 -31.85
N GLU A 129 -4.87 -20.38 -31.28
CA GLU A 129 -3.95 -19.54 -32.05
C GLU A 129 -3.03 -20.34 -33.00
N LYS A 130 -2.74 -21.61 -32.70
CA LYS A 130 -1.81 -22.45 -33.48
C LYS A 130 -2.47 -23.34 -34.54
N THR A 131 -3.79 -23.50 -34.51
CA THR A 131 -4.56 -24.31 -35.47
C THR A 131 -4.67 -23.68 -36.88
N GLY A 132 -4.07 -22.51 -37.10
CA GLY A 132 -3.87 -21.91 -38.43
C GLY A 132 -2.73 -22.51 -39.27
N VAL A 133 -1.93 -23.46 -38.74
CA VAL A 133 -0.83 -24.11 -39.48
C VAL A 133 -0.97 -25.64 -39.40
N THR A 134 -1.09 -26.28 -40.55
CA THR A 134 -1.43 -27.71 -40.73
C THR A 134 -0.29 -28.69 -40.39
N ASP A 135 -0.71 -29.90 -39.97
CA ASP A 135 0.00 -31.20 -40.05
C ASP A 135 1.17 -31.53 -39.11
N SER A 136 1.02 -31.31 -37.80
CA SER A 136 1.95 -31.86 -36.78
C SER A 136 1.27 -32.26 -35.46
N GLY A 137 0.07 -32.84 -35.51
CA GLY A 137 -0.79 -33.07 -34.33
C GLY A 137 -0.21 -33.93 -33.19
N ASN A 138 0.71 -34.86 -33.47
CA ASN A 138 1.29 -35.73 -32.43
C ASN A 138 2.55 -35.15 -31.76
N LEU A 139 3.35 -34.35 -32.48
CA LEU A 139 4.48 -33.62 -31.90
C LEU A 139 4.00 -32.39 -31.11
N LEU A 140 2.92 -31.73 -31.56
CA LEU A 140 2.35 -30.58 -30.87
C LEU A 140 1.69 -30.96 -29.54
N LYS A 141 0.94 -32.08 -29.47
CA LYS A 141 0.36 -32.56 -28.21
C LYS A 141 1.40 -32.83 -27.13
N GLY A 142 2.53 -33.46 -27.49
CA GLY A 142 3.64 -33.70 -26.55
C GLY A 142 4.37 -32.43 -26.10
N MET A 143 4.40 -31.39 -26.93
CA MET A 143 5.00 -30.09 -26.60
C MET A 143 4.11 -29.29 -25.64
N ASP A 144 2.79 -29.40 -25.79
CA ASP A 144 1.82 -28.70 -24.96
C ASP A 144 1.64 -29.36 -23.58
N GLU A 145 1.65 -30.70 -23.52
CA GLU A 145 1.75 -31.45 -22.25
C GLU A 145 3.06 -31.13 -21.50
N ALA A 146 4.17 -30.95 -22.22
CA ALA A 146 5.44 -30.54 -21.63
C ALA A 146 5.40 -29.11 -21.09
N ASP A 147 4.72 -28.18 -21.78
CA ASP A 147 4.56 -26.79 -21.33
C ASP A 147 3.59 -26.67 -20.16
N LYS A 148 2.49 -27.44 -20.16
CA LYS A 148 1.60 -27.61 -19.01
C LYS A 148 2.36 -28.16 -17.80
N GLY A 149 3.09 -29.26 -17.97
CA GLY A 149 3.89 -29.85 -16.90
C GLY A 149 5.02 -28.94 -16.41
N ARG A 150 5.57 -28.07 -17.27
CA ARG A 150 6.52 -27.02 -16.85
C ARG A 150 5.86 -25.94 -16.02
N LEU A 151 4.66 -25.51 -16.40
CA LEU A 151 3.91 -24.49 -15.70
C LEU A 151 3.45 -24.97 -14.32
N GLU A 152 2.88 -26.18 -14.23
CA GLU A 152 2.52 -26.83 -12.96
C GLU A 152 3.73 -26.93 -12.01
N ARG A 153 4.89 -27.37 -12.52
CA ARG A 153 6.13 -27.44 -11.73
C ARG A 153 6.61 -26.07 -11.25
N ARG A 154 6.41 -25.00 -12.04
CA ARG A 154 6.75 -23.64 -11.63
C ARG A 154 5.81 -23.14 -10.54
N MET A 155 4.51 -23.45 -10.63
CA MET A 155 3.54 -23.09 -9.60
C MET A 155 3.83 -23.80 -8.27
N ASP A 156 4.06 -25.12 -8.29
CA ASP A 156 4.46 -25.86 -7.08
C ASP A 156 5.76 -25.31 -6.48
N GLN A 157 6.74 -24.94 -7.31
CA GLN A 157 7.97 -24.29 -6.83
C GLN A 157 7.71 -22.92 -6.19
N SER A 158 6.86 -22.10 -6.81
CA SER A 158 6.44 -20.81 -6.26
C SER A 158 5.76 -20.98 -4.90
N HIS A 159 4.82 -21.92 -4.79
CA HIS A 159 4.12 -22.24 -3.55
C HIS A 159 5.07 -22.70 -2.44
N ARG A 160 6.07 -23.51 -2.76
CA ARG A 160 7.09 -23.92 -1.79
C ARG A 160 7.99 -22.77 -1.34
N CYS A 161 8.27 -21.81 -2.21
CA CYS A 161 9.09 -20.63 -1.88
C CYS A 161 8.33 -19.63 -1.00
N GLN A 162 7.02 -19.44 -1.21
CA GLN A 162 6.22 -18.50 -0.42
C GLN A 162 5.82 -19.06 0.96
N GLU A 163 5.68 -20.38 1.10
CA GLU A 163 5.13 -21.03 2.29
C GLU A 163 5.83 -20.62 3.60
N PRO A 164 7.17 -20.58 3.71
CA PRO A 164 7.84 -20.18 4.96
C PRO A 164 7.52 -18.74 5.37
N PHE A 165 7.42 -17.82 4.40
CA PHE A 165 7.05 -16.42 4.66
C PHE A 165 5.59 -16.32 5.11
N LEU A 166 4.68 -16.97 4.39
CA LEU A 166 3.25 -16.95 4.74
C LEU A 166 3.01 -17.54 6.12
N ARG A 167 3.66 -18.67 6.45
CA ARG A 167 3.57 -19.31 7.77
C ARG A 167 3.97 -18.37 8.90
N TYR A 168 5.07 -17.63 8.72
CA TYR A 168 5.53 -16.64 9.69
C TYR A 168 4.48 -15.54 9.93
N PHE A 169 3.96 -14.94 8.85
CA PHE A 169 2.98 -13.86 8.95
C PHE A 169 1.59 -14.36 9.41
N GLN A 170 1.22 -15.61 9.11
CA GLN A 170 0.00 -16.24 9.62
C GLN A 170 0.06 -16.39 11.13
N ARG A 171 1.19 -16.87 11.67
CA ARG A 171 1.43 -16.99 13.11
C ARG A 171 1.32 -15.64 13.82
N THR A 172 1.79 -14.58 13.18
CA THR A 172 1.69 -13.21 13.71
C THR A 172 0.37 -12.50 13.33
N LYS A 173 -0.57 -13.20 12.68
CA LYS A 173 -1.90 -12.69 12.27
C LYS A 173 -1.86 -11.46 11.36
N ARG A 174 -0.89 -11.42 10.44
CA ARG A 174 -0.65 -10.31 9.52
C ARG A 174 -0.58 -10.74 8.05
N VAL A 175 -1.31 -11.79 7.69
CA VAL A 175 -1.56 -12.12 6.28
C VAL A 175 -2.90 -11.54 5.87
N ILE A 176 -2.89 -10.78 4.78
CA ILE A 176 -4.09 -10.33 4.08
C ILE A 176 -4.19 -11.17 2.82
N THR A 177 -5.19 -12.04 2.75
CA THR A 177 -5.44 -12.87 1.56
C THR A 177 -6.52 -12.22 0.71
N LEU A 178 -6.18 -11.84 -0.52
CA LEU A 178 -7.14 -11.40 -1.53
C LEU A 178 -7.38 -12.52 -2.52
N THR A 179 -8.64 -12.91 -2.65
CA THR A 179 -9.05 -13.99 -3.54
C THR A 179 -9.60 -13.40 -4.84
N LEU A 180 -8.99 -13.74 -5.96
CA LEU A 180 -9.28 -13.18 -7.28
C LEU A 180 -10.02 -14.18 -8.16
N PRO A 181 -11.24 -13.88 -8.63
CA PRO A 181 -11.95 -14.73 -9.59
C PRO A 181 -11.41 -14.51 -11.00
N GLY A 182 -10.71 -15.50 -11.57
CA GLY A 182 -10.30 -15.50 -12.99
C GLY A 182 -9.36 -14.34 -13.42
N PRO A 183 -9.19 -14.07 -14.73
CA PRO A 183 -8.18 -13.14 -15.22
C PRO A 183 -8.51 -11.66 -14.91
N VAL A 184 -8.09 -11.24 -13.71
CA VAL A 184 -7.47 -9.96 -13.29
C VAL A 184 -8.06 -8.65 -13.84
N THR A 185 -9.38 -8.49 -13.93
CA THR A 185 -9.96 -7.15 -14.21
C THR A 185 -10.08 -6.27 -12.95
N ASN A 186 -10.10 -6.85 -11.74
CA ASN A 186 -10.37 -6.11 -10.50
C ASN A 186 -9.31 -6.25 -9.38
N ALA A 187 -8.18 -6.92 -9.63
CA ALA A 187 -7.17 -7.10 -8.57
C ALA A 187 -6.56 -5.77 -8.11
N ILE A 188 -6.25 -4.90 -9.07
CA ILE A 188 -5.72 -3.56 -8.82
C ILE A 188 -6.70 -2.73 -8.00
N SER A 189 -7.97 -2.64 -8.42
CA SER A 189 -8.99 -1.87 -7.70
C SER A 189 -9.20 -2.39 -6.28
N THR A 190 -9.25 -3.71 -6.10
CA THR A 190 -9.41 -4.36 -4.79
C THR A 190 -8.22 -4.06 -3.87
N VAL A 191 -6.99 -4.18 -4.37
CA VAL A 191 -5.77 -3.87 -3.59
C VAL A 191 -5.73 -2.39 -3.23
N SER A 192 -6.07 -1.51 -4.15
CA SER A 192 -6.08 -0.06 -3.92
C SER A 192 -7.15 0.36 -2.90
N GLU A 193 -8.35 -0.22 -2.97
CA GLU A 193 -9.41 0.00 -1.98
C GLU A 193 -8.96 -0.51 -0.60
N MET A 194 -8.41 -1.72 -0.53
CA MET A 194 -7.85 -2.29 0.69
C MET A 194 -6.79 -1.40 1.32
N LEU A 195 -5.81 -0.92 0.55
CA LEU A 195 -4.77 -0.02 1.06
C LEU A 195 -5.34 1.31 1.53
N THR A 196 -6.35 1.84 0.84
CA THR A 196 -7.05 3.04 1.27
C THR A 196 -7.79 2.81 2.60
N ASP A 197 -8.45 1.67 2.77
CA ASP A 197 -9.12 1.26 4.02
C ASP A 197 -8.13 1.06 5.18
N PHE A 198 -6.88 0.68 4.90
CA PHE A 198 -5.80 0.67 5.89
C PHE A 198 -5.22 2.05 6.20
N GLY A 199 -5.66 3.10 5.49
CA GLY A 199 -5.26 4.47 5.71
C GLY A 199 -4.06 4.94 4.86
N PHE A 200 -3.63 4.17 3.85
CA PHE A 200 -2.56 4.60 2.94
C PHE A 200 -3.02 5.67 1.96
N SER A 201 -2.22 6.71 1.80
CA SER A 201 -2.49 7.84 0.91
C SER A 201 -2.17 7.52 -0.53
N SER A 202 -3.09 7.82 -1.45
CA SER A 202 -2.89 7.68 -2.89
C SER A 202 -2.38 8.98 -3.54
N LYS A 203 -1.33 8.91 -4.36
CA LYS A 203 -0.86 9.98 -5.25
C LYS A 203 -1.92 10.41 -6.27
N GLY A 204 -1.92 11.69 -6.60
CA GLY A 204 -2.57 12.22 -7.80
C GLY A 204 -4.10 12.35 -7.78
N ARG A 205 -4.82 11.77 -6.81
CA ARG A 205 -6.22 12.16 -6.56
C ARG A 205 -6.21 13.54 -5.90
N GLN A 206 -7.04 14.47 -6.37
CA GLN A 206 -7.34 15.71 -5.64
C GLN A 206 -7.99 15.32 -4.31
N GLN A 207 -7.16 15.10 -3.31
CA GLN A 207 -7.60 14.79 -1.97
C GLN A 207 -7.78 16.10 -1.23
N ARG A 208 -8.95 16.30 -0.65
CA ARG A 208 -9.21 17.43 0.24
C ARG A 208 -8.54 17.14 1.57
N VAL A 209 -7.68 18.05 2.01
CA VAL A 209 -6.98 17.93 3.30
C VAL A 209 -7.85 18.50 4.41
N ILE A 210 -8.02 17.73 5.48
CA ILE A 210 -8.72 18.12 6.70
C ILE A 210 -7.74 17.99 7.86
N ALA A 211 -7.21 19.11 8.33
CA ALA A 211 -6.29 19.14 9.46
C ALA A 211 -7.06 19.36 10.77
N PHE A 212 -6.84 18.51 11.76
CA PHE A 212 -7.42 18.58 13.09
C PHE A 212 -6.39 19.07 14.11
N ALA A 213 -6.82 19.96 15.00
CA ALA A 213 -6.08 20.40 16.17
C ALA A 213 -7.03 20.57 17.36
N GLN A 214 -6.50 20.56 18.59
CA GLN A 214 -7.30 20.81 19.80
C GLN A 214 -7.48 22.31 20.08
N SER A 215 -6.58 23.16 19.57
CA SER A 215 -6.64 24.60 19.71
C SER A 215 -6.27 25.30 18.39
N ASP A 216 -6.45 26.62 18.36
CA ASP A 216 -6.07 27.44 17.21
C ASP A 216 -4.55 27.69 17.17
N ASN A 217 -3.88 27.54 18.31
CA ASN A 217 -2.44 27.82 18.47
C ASN A 217 -1.57 26.94 17.58
N GLU A 218 -2.00 25.70 17.36
CA GLU A 218 -1.33 24.70 16.54
C GLU A 218 -1.28 25.11 15.07
N PHE A 219 -2.22 25.96 14.62
CA PHE A 219 -2.27 26.49 13.26
C PHE A 219 -1.61 27.87 13.10
N VAL A 220 -1.17 28.53 14.17
CA VAL A 220 -0.70 29.93 14.12
C VAL A 220 0.45 30.15 13.12
N ASN A 221 1.34 29.18 13.00
CA ASN A 221 2.50 29.28 12.10
C ASN A 221 2.23 28.76 10.69
N MET A 222 1.00 28.31 10.40
CA MET A 222 0.61 27.78 9.09
C MET A 222 -0.08 28.86 8.26
N ASP A 223 0.32 29.01 6.99
CA ASP A 223 -0.34 29.93 6.07
C ASP A 223 -1.62 29.31 5.48
N LEU A 224 -2.66 29.22 6.31
CA LEU A 224 -3.94 28.63 5.92
C LEU A 224 -4.55 29.28 4.67
N GLU A 225 -4.32 30.58 4.46
CA GLU A 225 -4.82 31.29 3.27
C GLU A 225 -4.14 30.80 1.99
N PHE A 226 -2.81 30.65 2.01
CA PHE A 226 -2.05 30.11 0.87
C PHE A 226 -2.47 28.68 0.52
N TYR A 227 -2.76 27.86 1.54
CA TYR A 227 -3.22 26.47 1.37
C TYR A 227 -4.73 26.31 1.18
N LYS A 228 -5.48 27.41 1.00
CA LYS A 228 -6.96 27.40 0.84
C LYS A 228 -7.67 26.65 1.99
N MET A 229 -7.12 26.71 3.19
CA MET A 229 -7.64 26.04 4.38
C MET A 229 -8.65 26.93 5.12
N ARG A 230 -9.92 26.53 5.13
CA ARG A 230 -10.98 27.22 5.89
C ARG A 230 -11.03 26.69 7.32
N LYS A 231 -11.06 27.59 8.29
CA LYS A 231 -11.20 27.21 9.71
C LYS A 231 -12.65 26.81 10.02
N ILE A 232 -12.80 25.71 10.75
CA ILE A 232 -14.06 25.23 11.32
C ILE A 232 -13.82 25.02 12.81
N TYR A 233 -14.56 25.74 13.65
CA TYR A 233 -14.55 25.47 15.09
C TYR A 233 -15.73 24.59 15.43
N LEU A 234 -15.47 23.47 16.12
CA LEU A 234 -16.53 22.54 16.49
C LEU A 234 -17.64 23.22 17.32
N LYS A 235 -17.23 24.06 18.28
CA LYS A 235 -18.12 24.87 19.12
C LYS A 235 -19.08 25.79 18.35
N ASP A 236 -18.74 26.17 17.11
CA ASP A 236 -19.55 27.09 16.31
C ASP A 236 -20.62 26.34 15.48
N ILE A 237 -20.44 25.04 15.27
CA ILE A 237 -21.32 24.22 14.42
C ILE A 237 -22.12 23.17 15.19
N VAL A 238 -21.68 22.78 16.38
CA VAL A 238 -22.37 21.82 17.25
C VAL A 238 -23.18 22.57 18.30
N LYS A 239 -24.47 22.26 18.42
CA LYS A 239 -25.40 22.98 19.31
C LYS A 239 -25.25 22.55 20.77
N SER A 240 -24.98 21.27 21.05
CA SER A 240 -24.79 20.78 22.41
C SER A 240 -23.43 20.12 22.60
N ARG A 241 -22.72 20.53 23.65
CA ARG A 241 -21.45 19.89 24.07
C ARG A 241 -21.62 18.44 24.50
N SER A 242 -22.82 18.03 24.89
CA SER A 242 -23.14 16.65 25.30
C SER A 242 -23.34 15.68 24.12
N GLU A 243 -23.30 16.16 22.87
CA GLU A 243 -23.37 15.29 21.70
C GLU A 243 -22.15 14.36 21.64
N GLY A 244 -22.37 13.11 21.22
CA GLY A 244 -21.31 12.13 21.04
C GLY A 244 -20.35 12.52 19.91
N LEU A 245 -19.12 11.99 19.96
CA LEU A 245 -18.08 12.28 18.96
C LEU A 245 -18.55 11.98 17.52
N VAL A 246 -19.32 10.92 17.31
CA VAL A 246 -19.87 10.56 15.99
C VAL A 246 -20.72 11.69 15.41
N THR A 247 -21.74 12.15 16.14
CA THR A 247 -22.64 13.23 15.69
C THR A 247 -21.90 14.56 15.47
N LYS A 248 -20.92 14.86 16.33
CA LYS A 248 -20.03 16.00 16.19
C LYS A 248 -19.27 15.96 14.87
N LEU A 249 -18.64 14.83 14.54
CA LEU A 249 -17.86 14.67 13.32
C LEU A 249 -18.72 14.54 12.06
N GLU A 250 -19.91 13.94 12.14
CA GLU A 250 -20.90 13.98 11.05
C GLU A 250 -21.32 15.42 10.72
N THR A 251 -21.45 16.27 11.74
CA THR A 251 -21.74 17.70 11.57
C THR A 251 -20.58 18.42 10.89
N VAL A 252 -19.34 18.16 11.31
CA VAL A 252 -18.12 18.68 10.64
C VAL A 252 -18.11 18.25 9.17
N TYR A 253 -18.29 16.97 8.90
CA TYR A 253 -18.30 16.42 7.55
C TYR A 253 -19.38 17.10 6.67
N ARG A 254 -20.60 17.24 7.19
CA ARG A 254 -21.68 17.91 6.47
C ARG A 254 -21.34 19.37 6.15
N VAL A 255 -20.73 20.11 7.07
CA VAL A 255 -20.30 21.50 6.83
C VAL A 255 -19.23 21.56 5.74
N ILE A 256 -18.27 20.65 5.76
CA ILE A 256 -17.22 20.53 4.74
C ILE A 256 -17.84 20.28 3.35
N GLU A 257 -18.76 19.34 3.25
CA GLU A 257 -19.43 19.02 1.97
C GLU A 257 -20.33 20.16 1.47
N GLN A 258 -21.02 20.87 2.36
CA GLN A 258 -21.92 21.95 1.98
C GLN A 258 -21.21 23.24 1.59
N THR A 259 -20.02 23.48 2.14
CA THR A 259 -19.31 24.77 1.98
C THR A 259 -18.06 24.67 1.11
N GLY A 260 -17.50 23.47 0.92
CA GLY A 260 -16.24 23.24 0.23
C GLY A 260 -16.40 22.99 -1.25
N ASN A 261 -15.65 23.75 -2.06
CA ASN A 261 -15.43 23.45 -3.47
C ASN A 261 -14.38 22.33 -3.64
N ALA A 262 -14.20 21.84 -4.87
CA ALA A 262 -13.30 20.73 -5.20
C ALA A 262 -11.81 20.94 -4.84
N GLY A 263 -11.40 22.17 -4.50
CA GLY A 263 -10.02 22.54 -4.13
C GLY A 263 -9.88 23.19 -2.75
N ASP A 264 -10.96 23.29 -1.97
CA ASP A 264 -10.90 23.83 -0.61
C ASP A 264 -10.40 22.77 0.36
N ASN A 265 -9.52 23.18 1.27
CA ASN A 265 -9.02 22.40 2.40
C ASN A 265 -9.61 22.95 3.70
N PHE A 266 -9.47 22.22 4.81
CA PHE A 266 -10.10 22.59 6.07
C PHE A 266 -9.16 22.43 7.26
N ALA A 267 -9.22 23.38 8.19
CA ALA A 267 -8.59 23.33 9.50
C ALA A 267 -9.69 23.26 10.57
N VAL A 268 -9.85 22.10 11.20
CA VAL A 268 -10.88 21.82 12.18
C VAL A 268 -10.30 21.89 13.59
N ILE A 269 -10.86 22.77 14.40
CA ILE A 269 -10.52 22.92 15.81
C ILE A 269 -11.54 22.13 16.63
N LEU A 270 -11.09 21.02 17.21
CA LEU A 270 -11.89 20.10 18.03
C LEU A 270 -11.68 20.41 19.52
N ASP A 271 -12.65 21.10 20.15
CA ASP A 271 -12.67 21.32 21.60
C ASP A 271 -13.26 20.14 22.38
N VAL A 272 -12.90 18.91 21.99
CA VAL A 272 -13.45 17.69 22.59
C VAL A 272 -12.54 17.22 23.71
N ASP A 273 -13.11 17.07 24.91
CA ASP A 273 -12.46 16.34 25.99
C ASP A 273 -12.31 14.87 25.59
N ALA A 274 -11.18 14.25 25.97
CA ALA A 274 -10.87 12.86 25.66
C ALA A 274 -11.77 11.91 26.48
N ASP A 275 -13.07 11.85 26.18
CA ASP A 275 -14.02 10.99 26.88
C ASP A 275 -14.08 9.62 26.19
N HIS A 276 -13.22 8.72 26.67
CA HIS A 276 -12.90 7.43 26.07
C HIS A 276 -13.96 6.37 26.35
N SER A 277 -15.18 6.53 25.81
CA SER A 277 -16.28 5.61 26.06
C SER A 277 -16.76 4.90 24.78
N LYS A 278 -15.93 4.01 24.22
CA LYS A 278 -16.31 2.66 23.72
C LYS A 278 -15.24 2.11 22.75
N PRO A 279 -14.90 0.81 22.83
CA PRO A 279 -14.08 0.18 21.81
C PRO A 279 -14.83 0.16 20.47
N MET A 280 -14.29 0.83 19.46
CA MET A 280 -14.82 0.75 18.09
C MET A 280 -14.59 -0.64 17.50
N VAL A 281 -15.60 -1.16 16.79
CA VAL A 281 -15.58 -2.50 16.15
C VAL A 281 -14.61 -2.53 14.95
N LYS A 282 -14.46 -1.41 14.24
CA LYS A 282 -13.42 -1.20 13.23
C LYS A 282 -12.24 -0.45 13.83
N ARG A 283 -11.03 -0.88 13.50
CA ARG A 283 -9.78 -0.28 13.99
C ARG A 283 -8.96 0.23 12.82
N ILE A 284 -8.45 1.45 12.96
CA ILE A 284 -7.35 1.92 12.12
C ILE A 284 -6.06 1.40 12.74
N ASN A 285 -5.48 0.39 12.08
CA ASN A 285 -4.26 -0.26 12.54
C ASN A 285 -3.00 0.55 12.21
N PHE A 286 -3.10 1.51 11.29
CA PHE A 286 -1.96 2.28 10.82
C PHE A 286 -2.25 3.79 10.86
N ILE A 287 -1.39 4.51 11.57
CA ILE A 287 -1.30 5.97 11.52
C ILE A 287 0.09 6.28 11.04
N GLU A 288 0.19 6.99 9.92
CA GLU A 288 1.48 7.48 9.46
C GLU A 288 1.90 8.68 10.27
N GLN A 289 3.14 8.69 10.76
CA GLN A 289 3.68 9.79 11.55
C GLN A 289 4.77 10.51 10.75
N HIS A 290 4.61 11.82 10.61
CA HIS A 290 5.62 12.71 10.06
C HIS A 290 6.07 13.68 11.15
N TYR A 291 7.37 13.68 11.45
CA TYR A 291 7.94 14.59 12.47
C TYR A 291 8.35 15.94 11.89
N GLU A 292 8.66 15.98 10.60
CA GLU A 292 9.10 17.17 9.89
C GLU A 292 8.57 17.18 8.45
N ALA A 293 7.30 17.56 8.25
CA ALA A 293 6.71 17.69 6.93
C ALA A 293 6.26 19.13 6.66
N TYR A 294 6.31 19.56 5.40
CA TYR A 294 5.63 20.76 4.96
C TYR A 294 4.20 20.43 4.51
N LEU A 295 3.25 21.34 4.74
CA LEU A 295 1.91 21.23 4.13
C LEU A 295 1.96 21.13 2.60
N ASP A 296 3.06 21.58 1.99
CA ASP A 296 3.31 21.46 0.57
C ASP A 296 3.32 20.01 0.04
N GLU A 297 3.62 19.06 0.92
CA GLU A 297 3.70 17.63 0.61
C GLU A 297 2.32 16.98 0.54
N PHE A 298 1.32 17.58 1.20
CA PHE A 298 -0.04 17.04 1.31
C PHE A 298 -1.06 17.80 0.47
N ILE A 299 -0.87 19.11 0.31
CA ILE A 299 -1.78 19.99 -0.43
C ILE A 299 -1.09 20.36 -1.75
N THR A 300 -1.72 20.05 -2.88
CA THR A 300 -1.21 20.43 -4.22
C THR A 300 -1.97 21.61 -4.80
N ASP A 301 -3.25 21.79 -4.46
CA ASP A 301 -4.04 22.94 -4.87
C ASP A 301 -3.86 24.10 -3.89
N LYS A 302 -3.06 25.10 -4.30
CA LYS A 302 -2.66 26.26 -3.51
C LYS A 302 -2.98 27.54 -4.25
N ASN A 303 -2.95 28.67 -3.54
CA ASN A 303 -3.06 29.97 -4.19
C ASN A 303 -1.73 30.35 -4.86
N TYR A 304 -1.52 29.93 -6.10
CA TYR A 304 -0.28 30.19 -6.86
C TYR A 304 -0.04 31.66 -7.18
N ASP A 305 -1.08 32.50 -7.11
CA ASP A 305 -0.95 33.95 -7.33
C ASP A 305 -0.26 34.66 -6.15
N LYS A 306 -0.11 33.97 -5.00
CA LYS A 306 0.56 34.48 -3.80
C LYS A 306 1.74 33.60 -3.42
N LYS A 307 2.78 34.21 -2.83
CA LYS A 307 3.84 33.45 -2.15
C LYS A 307 3.37 33.10 -0.73
N PRO A 308 3.76 31.92 -0.20
CA PRO A 308 3.46 31.59 1.19
C PRO A 308 4.14 32.60 2.12
N LYS A 309 3.38 33.12 3.09
CA LYS A 309 3.86 34.00 4.16
C LYS A 309 4.87 33.27 5.03
N THR A 310 4.60 32.01 5.34
CA THR A 310 5.47 31.13 6.12
C THR A 310 5.44 29.73 5.54
N ARG A 311 6.61 29.07 5.50
CA ARG A 311 6.73 27.63 5.26
C ARG A 311 7.24 26.99 6.54
N THR A 312 6.33 26.36 7.26
CA THR A 312 6.62 25.79 8.58
C THR A 312 6.61 24.28 8.46
N ARG A 313 7.64 23.63 9.02
CA ARG A 313 7.63 22.18 9.23
C ARG A 313 6.71 21.87 10.38
N ILE A 314 5.83 20.89 10.18
CA ILE A 314 4.85 20.47 11.16
C ILE A 314 5.07 19.00 11.49
N SER A 315 4.77 18.64 12.73
CA SER A 315 4.64 17.24 13.13
C SER A 315 3.17 16.86 13.08
N VAL A 316 2.85 15.82 12.32
CA VAL A 316 1.47 15.38 12.05
C VAL A 316 1.36 13.87 12.08
N ASN A 317 0.24 13.40 12.59
CA ASN A 317 -0.25 12.05 12.31
C ASN A 317 -1.20 12.11 11.11
N ILE A 318 -1.20 11.08 10.27
CA ILE A 318 -1.93 11.07 9.00
C ILE A 318 -2.77 9.80 8.90
N ILE A 319 -4.02 9.98 8.48
CA ILE A 319 -4.95 8.91 8.13
C ILE A 319 -5.61 9.27 6.79
N SER A 320 -5.48 8.39 5.79
CA SER A 320 -6.28 8.54 4.56
C SER A 320 -7.67 7.98 4.75
N SER A 321 -8.68 8.65 4.20
CA SER A 321 -10.07 8.18 4.19
C SER A 321 -10.49 7.77 2.77
N PRO A 322 -11.37 6.77 2.61
CA PRO A 322 -11.92 6.34 1.32
C PRO A 322 -12.69 7.45 0.60
N ASN A 323 -13.16 8.46 1.34
CA ASN A 323 -13.92 9.60 0.83
C ASN A 323 -13.05 10.69 0.19
N GLN A 324 -11.84 10.35 -0.30
CA GLN A 324 -10.86 11.30 -0.87
C GLN A 324 -10.43 12.40 0.10
N HIS A 325 -10.49 12.12 1.40
CA HIS A 325 -10.01 13.03 2.44
C HIS A 325 -8.68 12.53 3.01
N LEU A 326 -7.73 13.44 3.16
CA LEU A 326 -6.51 13.20 3.92
C LEU A 326 -6.65 13.89 5.28
N LEU A 327 -6.73 13.11 6.34
CA LEU A 327 -6.89 13.61 7.70
C LEU A 327 -5.50 13.82 8.30
N LEU A 328 -5.15 15.08 8.59
CA LEU A 328 -3.93 15.44 9.29
C LEU A 328 -4.28 15.74 10.75
N PHE A 329 -3.51 15.23 11.70
CA PHE A 329 -3.69 15.51 13.12
C PHE A 329 -2.44 16.21 13.63
N VAL A 330 -2.54 17.52 13.84
CA VAL A 330 -1.40 18.39 14.16
C VAL A 330 -0.98 18.19 15.61
N GLN A 331 0.29 17.83 15.83
CA GLN A 331 0.79 17.58 17.17
C GLN A 331 0.73 18.83 18.07
N PRO A 332 0.42 18.69 19.37
CA PRO A 332 0.18 17.44 20.10
C PRO A 332 -1.27 16.96 20.01
N PHE A 333 -1.59 16.04 19.09
CA PHE A 333 -2.94 15.49 18.94
C PHE A 333 -3.00 14.07 19.53
N PRO A 334 -3.97 13.75 20.42
CA PRO A 334 -4.06 12.42 21.01
C PRO A 334 -4.23 11.33 19.94
N GLN A 335 -3.29 10.37 19.89
CA GLN A 335 -3.29 9.32 18.87
C GLN A 335 -4.57 8.47 18.89
N GLN A 336 -5.10 8.14 20.06
CA GLN A 336 -6.36 7.39 20.19
C GLN A 336 -7.54 8.15 19.58
N LEU A 337 -7.63 9.46 19.85
CA LEU A 337 -8.67 10.30 19.25
C LEU A 337 -8.51 10.41 17.74
N ALA A 338 -7.27 10.47 17.23
CA ALA A 338 -7.02 10.43 15.78
C ALA A 338 -7.54 9.13 15.14
N GLN A 339 -7.31 7.97 15.79
CA GLN A 339 -7.84 6.68 15.32
C GLN A 339 -9.37 6.67 15.33
N GLU A 340 -10.01 7.15 16.40
CA GLU A 340 -11.47 7.23 16.50
C GLU A 340 -12.07 8.13 15.40
N ILE A 341 -11.51 9.33 15.21
CA ILE A 341 -11.93 10.26 14.14
C ILE A 341 -11.77 9.58 12.78
N GLY A 342 -10.64 8.95 12.53
CA GLY A 342 -10.39 8.25 11.28
C GLY A 342 -11.44 7.16 11.00
N VAL A 343 -11.77 6.32 11.99
CA VAL A 343 -12.80 5.27 11.82
C VAL A 343 -14.17 5.88 11.53
N ILE A 344 -14.53 6.98 12.21
CA ILE A 344 -15.80 7.68 11.99
C ILE A 344 -15.84 8.24 10.56
N PHE A 345 -14.79 8.92 10.10
CA PHE A 345 -14.71 9.46 8.74
C PHE A 345 -14.74 8.38 7.65
N HIS A 346 -14.22 7.18 7.93
CA HIS A 346 -14.36 6.02 7.03
C HIS A 346 -15.79 5.48 6.96
N ALA A 347 -16.56 5.60 8.05
CA ALA A 347 -17.91 5.07 8.11
C ALA A 347 -18.97 5.99 7.47
N ILE A 348 -18.66 7.29 7.31
CA ILE A 348 -19.58 8.25 6.68
C ILE A 348 -19.73 7.90 5.19
N PRO A 349 -20.95 7.61 4.70
CA PRO A 349 -21.15 7.26 3.30
C PRO A 349 -20.86 8.44 2.38
N TYR A 350 -20.10 8.20 1.30
CA TYR A 350 -19.90 9.18 0.24
C TYR A 350 -21.20 9.42 -0.52
N SER A 351 -21.84 10.58 -0.32
CA SER A 351 -22.98 10.98 -1.15
C SER A 351 -22.46 11.58 -2.46
N ARG A 352 -22.45 10.81 -3.54
CA ARG A 352 -22.39 11.39 -4.90
C ARG A 352 -23.70 12.11 -5.20
N ALA A 353 -23.82 13.35 -4.75
CA ALA A 353 -24.90 14.23 -5.15
C ALA A 353 -24.33 15.54 -5.68
N SER A 354 -23.71 15.50 -6.88
CA SER A 354 -23.56 16.65 -7.80
C SER A 354 -22.93 16.22 -9.12
N SER A 355 -23.63 15.40 -9.90
CA SER A 355 -23.47 15.36 -11.36
C SER A 355 -24.71 14.77 -12.01
N VAL A 356 -25.88 15.34 -11.69
CA VAL A 356 -27.02 15.27 -12.62
C VAL A 356 -26.78 16.40 -13.60
N ILE A 357 -26.19 16.06 -14.75
CA ILE A 357 -26.26 16.89 -15.93
C ILE A 357 -27.75 17.05 -16.22
N SER A 358 -28.24 18.27 -16.05
CA SER A 358 -29.50 18.74 -16.58
C SER A 358 -29.54 18.40 -18.07
N ARG A 359 -30.30 17.37 -18.45
CA ARG A 359 -30.84 17.31 -19.80
C ARG A 359 -31.98 18.30 -19.82
N GLU A 360 -31.67 19.53 -20.23
CA GLU A 360 -32.70 20.41 -20.75
C GLU A 360 -33.18 19.87 -22.09
N SER A 361 -34.49 20.03 -22.23
CA SER A 361 -35.44 19.67 -23.29
C SER A 361 -35.00 19.89 -24.73
#